data_AF-H1A9F7-F1
#
_entry.id   AF-H1A9F7-F1
#
_cell.length_a   1.000
_cell.length_b   1.000
_cell.length_c   1.000
_cell.angle_alpha   90.00
_cell.angle_beta   90.00
_cell.angle_gamma   90.00
#
_symmetry.space_group_name_H-M   'P 1'
#
loop_
_entity.id
_entity.type
_entity.pdbx_description
1 polymer ?
#
loop_
_entity_poly.entity_id
_entity_poly.type
_entity_poly.pdbx_seq_one_letter_code
_entity_poly.pdbx_strand_id
1 'polypeptide(L)' 'MAHVDQYIEDWLMVFRAAGISDEVAQEEFGLWCEGLDGEISNEYTQNALSVINAAEQAIEELQGIAG' A
#
# COMPACT_ATOMS: atom_id res chain seq x y z
N MET A 1 6.43 -13.87 -4.61
CA MET A 1 5.95 -12.81 -5.53
C MET A 1 4.49 -12.64 -5.21
N ALA A 2 4.20 -11.60 -4.44
CA ALA A 2 2.88 -11.41 -3.86
C ALA A 2 1.88 -11.08 -4.98
N HIS A 3 0.62 -11.48 -4.83
CA HIS A 3 -0.44 -11.24 -5.82
C HIS A 3 -0.75 -9.74 -6.06
N VAL A 4 -0.04 -8.84 -5.37
CA VAL A 4 -0.29 -7.40 -5.33
C VAL A 4 0.67 -6.58 -6.19
N ASP A 5 1.75 -7.15 -6.70
CA ASP A 5 2.76 -6.43 -7.51
C ASP A 5 2.13 -5.69 -8.71
N GLN A 6 1.03 -6.23 -9.25
CA GLN A 6 0.29 -5.61 -10.35
C GLN A 6 -0.42 -4.29 -9.99
N TYR A 7 -0.58 -3.97 -8.71
CA TYR A 7 -1.25 -2.75 -8.21
C TYR A 7 -0.28 -1.69 -7.71
N ILE A 8 1.03 -1.88 -7.88
CA ILE A 8 2.02 -0.91 -7.39
C ILE A 8 1.84 0.48 -8.03
N GLU A 9 1.41 0.56 -9.29
CA GLU A 9 1.15 1.85 -9.95
C GLU A 9 -0.03 2.61 -9.30
N ASP A 10 -1.05 1.89 -8.82
CA ASP A 10 -2.18 2.50 -8.10
C ASP A 10 -1.71 3.05 -6.76
N TRP A 11 -0.87 2.30 -6.04
CA TRP A 11 -0.24 2.74 -4.78
C TRP A 11 0.62 3.99 -4.99
N LEU A 12 1.51 3.98 -5.98
CA LEU A 12 2.38 5.11 -6.32
C LEU A 12 1.55 6.36 -6.68
N MET A 13 0.43 6.20 -7.38
CA MET A 13 -0.44 7.32 -7.73
C MET A 13 -0.97 8.04 -6.49
N VAL A 14 -1.39 7.30 -5.47
CA VAL A 14 -1.91 7.85 -4.22
C VAL A 14 -0.81 8.59 -3.44
N PHE A 15 0.38 8.01 -3.33
CA PHE A 15 1.53 8.65 -2.68
C PHE A 15 2.00 9.92 -3.40
N ARG A 16 2.04 9.91 -4.73
CA ARG A 16 2.35 11.09 -5.54
C ARG A 16 1.32 12.20 -5.34
N ALA A 17 0.03 11.85 -5.24
CA ALA A 17 -1.03 12.82 -4.96
C ALA A 17 -0.88 13.47 -3.58
N ALA A 18 -0.33 12.75 -2.60
CA ALA A 18 0.04 13.30 -1.29
C ALA A 18 1.39 14.05 -1.27
N GLY A 19 2.09 14.14 -2.41
CA GLY A 19 3.40 14.81 -2.51
C GLY A 19 4.56 14.01 -1.91
N ILE A 20 4.40 12.70 -1.73
CA ILE A 20 5.42 11.79 -1.22
C ILE A 20 6.21 11.19 -2.40
N SER A 21 7.50 10.98 -2.22
CA SER A 21 8.37 10.44 -3.28
C SER A 21 8.10 8.97 -3.56
N ASP A 22 8.34 8.56 -4.81
CA ASP A 22 8.22 7.17 -5.24
C ASP A 22 9.13 6.22 -4.45
N GLU A 23 10.31 6.67 -4.00
CA GLU A 23 11.20 5.88 -3.14
C GLU A 23 10.53 5.51 -1.82
N VAL A 24 9.95 6.48 -1.12
CA VAL A 24 9.21 6.22 0.14
C VAL A 24 7.98 5.37 -0.14
N ALA A 25 7.26 5.64 -1.22
CA ALA A 25 6.10 4.86 -1.60
C ALA A 25 6.43 3.39 -1.88
N GLN A 26 7.58 3.10 -2.49
CA GLN A 26 8.05 1.73 -2.75
C GLN A 26 8.46 1.01 -1.47
N GLU A 27 9.13 1.69 -0.54
CA GLU A 27 9.47 1.13 0.77
C GLU A 27 8.21 0.74 1.55
N GLU A 28 7.23 1.64 1.61
CA GLU A 28 5.96 1.42 2.30
C GLU A 28 5.12 0.32 1.66
N PHE A 29 5.10 0.25 0.32
CA PHE A 29 4.45 -0.85 -0.40
C PHE A 29 5.09 -2.20 -0.03
N GLY A 30 6.42 -2.25 0.08
CA GLY A 30 7.16 -3.43 0.51
C GLY A 30 6.77 -3.87 1.93
N LEU A 31 6.75 -2.94 2.88
CA LEU A 31 6.34 -3.20 4.27
C LEU A 31 4.89 -3.71 4.35
N TRP A 32 3.99 -3.10 3.59
CA TRP A 32 2.60 -3.55 3.49
C TRP A 32 2.51 -4.96 2.92
N CYS A 33 3.26 -5.28 1.86
CA CYS A 33 3.32 -6.61 1.26
C CYS A 33 3.85 -7.67 2.24
N GLU A 34 4.86 -7.34 3.05
CA GLU A 34 5.39 -8.24 4.08
C GLU A 34 4.33 -8.56 5.15
N GLY A 35 3.45 -7.61 5.48
CA GLY A 35 2.30 -7.83 6.36
C GLY A 35 1.23 -8.77 5.78
N LEU A 36 1.13 -8.86 4.44
CA LEU A 36 0.17 -9.73 3.76
C LEU A 36 0.63 -11.19 3.67
N ASP A 37 1.95 -11.45 3.62
CA ASP A 37 2.52 -12.80 3.46
C ASP A 37 2.31 -13.69 4.71
N GLY A 38 1.74 -13.14 5.80
CA GLY A 38 1.22 -13.89 6.95
C GLY A 38 -0.26 -14.28 6.87
N GLU A 39 -1.05 -13.63 6.00
CA GLU A 39 -2.51 -13.73 5.87
C GLU A 39 -2.92 -14.33 4.51
N ILE A 40 -2.13 -15.29 3.99
CA ILE A 40 -2.29 -15.88 2.64
C ILE A 40 -3.62 -16.66 2.46
N SER A 41 -4.44 -16.79 3.51
CA SER A 41 -5.76 -17.45 3.46
C SER A 41 -6.92 -16.50 3.75
N ASN A 42 -6.79 -15.19 3.53
CA ASN A 42 -7.96 -14.32 3.63
C ASN A 42 -8.66 -14.20 2.27
N GLU A 43 -9.94 -14.52 2.26
CA GLU A 43 -10.87 -14.67 1.12
C GLU A 43 -11.08 -13.38 0.30
N TYR A 44 -10.34 -12.31 0.62
CA TYR A 44 -10.34 -11.02 -0.02
C TYR A 44 -9.11 -10.90 -0.92
N THR A 45 -9.24 -11.41 -2.15
CA THR A 45 -8.26 -11.18 -3.21
C THR A 45 -8.02 -9.68 -3.34
N GLN A 46 -6.80 -9.25 -3.02
CA GLN A 46 -6.41 -7.85 -3.12
C GLN A 46 -6.73 -7.34 -4.53
N ASN A 47 -7.44 -6.22 -4.58
CA ASN A 47 -7.85 -5.55 -5.80
C ASN A 47 -7.45 -4.08 -5.74
N ALA A 48 -7.55 -3.37 -6.86
CA ALA A 48 -7.12 -1.96 -6.93
C ALA A 48 -7.71 -1.10 -5.79
N LEU A 49 -8.97 -1.33 -5.41
CA LEU A 49 -9.62 -0.59 -4.33
C LEU A 49 -9.00 -0.88 -2.96
N SER A 50 -8.68 -2.14 -2.65
CA SER A 50 -8.05 -2.48 -1.37
C SER A 50 -6.62 -1.94 -1.27
N VAL A 51 -5.89 -1.91 -2.39
CA VAL A 51 -4.55 -1.32 -2.45
C VAL A 51 -4.61 0.20 -2.29
N ILE A 52 -5.56 0.89 -2.93
CA ILE A 52 -5.75 2.33 -2.78
C ILE A 52 -6.08 2.69 -1.32
N ASN A 53 -7.02 1.98 -0.69
CA ASN A 53 -7.38 2.23 0.71
C ASN A 53 -6.21 1.96 1.67
N ALA A 54 -5.36 0.97 1.37
CA ALA A 54 -4.16 0.69 2.14
C ALA A 54 -3.11 1.79 1.96
N ALA A 55 -2.95 2.31 0.73
CA ALA A 55 -2.06 3.43 0.46
C ALA A 55 -2.48 4.70 1.21
N GLU A 56 -3.78 5.01 1.25
CA GLU A 56 -4.31 6.15 2.01
C GLU A 56 -4.02 6.01 3.52
N GLN A 57 -4.23 4.81 4.09
CA GLN A 57 -3.91 4.54 5.50
C GLN A 57 -2.40 4.68 5.80
N ALA A 58 -1.54 4.12 4.94
CA ALA A 58 -0.10 4.26 5.10
C ALA A 58 0.34 5.74 5.09
N ILE A 59 -0.30 6.57 4.25
CA ILE A 59 -0.05 8.02 4.23
C ILE A 59 -0.50 8.69 5.52
N GLU A 60 -1.68 8.34 6.05
CA GLU A 60 -2.15 8.86 7.34
C GLU A 60 -1.20 8.51 8.49
N GLU A 61 -0.65 7.30 8.50
CA GLU A 61 0.37 6.87 9.47
C GLU A 61 1.68 7.66 9.31
N LEU A 62 2.19 7.81 8.08
CA LEU A 62 3.40 8.59 7.79
C LEU A 62 3.29 10.05 8.19
N GLN A 63 2.10 10.64 8.00
CA GLN A 63 1.83 12.03 8.35
C GLN A 63 1.52 12.21 9.84
N GLY A 64 1.46 11.14 10.62
CA GLY A 64 1.10 11.17 12.04
C GLY A 64 -0.34 11.62 12.29
N ILE A 65 -1.22 11.42 11.30
CA ILE A 65 -2.66 11.73 11.37
C ILE A 65 -3.41 10.54 11.98
N ALA A 66 -2.86 9.33 11.88
CA ALA A 66 -3.26 8.18 12.69
C ALA A 66 -2.88 8.43 14.16
N GLY A 67 -3.90 8.59 15.01
CA GLY A 67 -3.76 8.93 16.44
C GLY A 67 -3.21 7.81 17.32
#